data_AF-A0A254S9B0-F1
#
_entry.id   AF-A0A254S9B0-F1
#
_cell.length_a   1.000
_cell.length_b   1.000
_cell.length_c   1.000
_cell.angle_alpha   90.00
_cell.angle_beta   90.00
_cell.angle_gamma   90.00
#
_symmetry.space_group_name_H-M   'P 1'
#
loop_
_entity.id
_entity.type
_entity.pdbx_description
1 polymer ?
#
loop_
_entity_poly.entity_id
_entity_poly.type
_entity_poly.pdbx_seq_one_letter_code
_entity_poly.pdbx_strand_id
1 'polypeptide(L)'
;MSNPSSAPRTAAYLFLIFFFGALLAYGGFKLYNKYGPSKTVVGEIPFGLEAGTSVLNGDAPNFKADVESLPVQAQAEFRRAGELSRSGATKAAYEIYDALVLLYPNVDAAVWGEVNTLFHMDSVSESMRDRAELLIGRLMARYPNTGISFYLDSRKSLLAGNLTVAVELAKMASTRAPSIYEIRLWYAELLHKNSNLRDAANECRAAISLSAGDSQRAFELLAKVYHDDGILDSAALVVDYALTQFPLSSELMLLRGYLAEYNGKFDVAEKTYQRILAFRPDYEKARRAMATIGEKTAPGKNGHYAGSSRDRAQVACDILAPLVERYPENLPLREAMGIAYTKAHMFDMARREFNYILKNDPDYPDIKSRLNELEQVRKAAIEEYNNGLTANLNRAVDSLRESMMPERKHDFSTKLGHYLVRYGASSQEFFKKYSASNFKQVKRFVWQESFYENPYHHTYTVVFDSLNRFKEVHVVVFDSASNSNHLGVAPEIFTRLLKQNSRISGISNNTGETDCGDGVVMDAAVWETRDNFEILARIVGKPAEVRMVRLDRNRLPPSGMKLCDYLPLLMEF
;
A
#
# COMPACT_ATOMS: atom_id res chain seq x y z
N MET A 1 13.73 -86.55 -20.24
CA MET A 1 13.08 -85.78 -19.16
C MET A 1 13.66 -84.37 -19.18
N SER A 2 12.98 -83.43 -19.84
CA SER A 2 13.38 -82.02 -19.89
C SER A 2 12.67 -81.27 -18.76
N ASN A 3 13.45 -80.72 -17.80
CA ASN A 3 12.92 -79.91 -16.70
C ASN A 3 12.15 -78.70 -17.26
N PRO A 4 10.90 -78.44 -16.83
CA PRO A 4 10.16 -77.27 -17.27
C PRO A 4 10.86 -76.01 -16.76
N SER A 5 11.07 -75.03 -17.65
CA SER A 5 11.76 -73.79 -17.31
C SER A 5 11.01 -73.06 -16.19
N SER A 6 11.72 -72.70 -15.12
CA SER A 6 11.18 -71.99 -13.95
C SER A 6 10.94 -70.50 -14.21
N ALA A 7 11.53 -69.96 -15.28
CA ALA A 7 11.48 -68.55 -15.66
C ALA A 7 10.07 -67.92 -15.74
N PRO A 8 9.06 -68.53 -16.40
CA PRO A 8 7.72 -67.92 -16.48
C PRO A 8 7.00 -67.87 -15.12
N ARG A 9 7.24 -68.83 -14.23
CA ARG A 9 6.68 -68.79 -12.87
C ARG A 9 7.32 -67.68 -12.04
N THR A 10 8.65 -67.57 -12.09
CA THR A 10 9.38 -66.49 -11.40
C THR A 10 8.94 -65.11 -11.89
N ALA A 11 8.76 -64.94 -13.21
CA ALA A 11 8.25 -63.70 -13.79
C ALA A 11 6.82 -63.37 -13.32
N ALA A 12 5.93 -64.37 -13.24
CA ALA A 12 4.57 -64.19 -12.74
C ALA A 12 4.54 -63.80 -11.25
N TYR A 13 5.40 -64.39 -10.42
CA TYR A 13 5.54 -64.01 -9.00
C TYR A 13 6.04 -62.56 -8.85
N LEU A 14 7.06 -62.17 -9.62
CA LEU A 14 7.58 -60.80 -9.61
C LEU A 14 6.52 -59.79 -10.07
N PHE A 15 5.74 -60.13 -11.10
CA PHE A 15 4.64 -59.30 -11.57
C PHE A 15 3.55 -59.14 -10.51
N LEU A 16 3.14 -60.22 -9.84
CA LEU A 16 2.13 -60.17 -8.78
C LEU A 16 2.63 -59.35 -7.58
N ILE A 17 3.89 -59.53 -7.16
CA ILE A 17 4.49 -58.73 -6.08
C ILE A 17 4.51 -57.25 -6.45
N PHE A 18 4.91 -56.90 -7.67
CA PHE A 18 4.94 -55.52 -8.12
C PHE A 18 3.53 -54.92 -8.21
N PHE A 19 2.57 -55.67 -8.74
CA PHE A 19 1.18 -55.23 -8.89
C PHE A 19 0.49 -55.03 -7.54
N PHE A 20 0.59 -56.00 -6.62
CA PHE A 20 0.03 -55.85 -5.27
C PHE A 20 0.77 -54.79 -4.44
N GLY A 21 2.10 -54.66 -4.61
CA GLY A 21 2.88 -53.59 -4.03
C GLY A 21 2.43 -52.21 -4.50
N ALA A 22 2.18 -52.04 -5.81
CA ALA A 22 1.66 -50.81 -6.38
C ALA A 22 0.23 -50.49 -5.90
N LEU A 23 -0.63 -51.51 -5.77
CA LEU A 23 -1.99 -51.37 -5.22
C LEU A 23 -1.99 -50.96 -3.75
N LEU A 24 -1.12 -51.54 -2.93
CA LEU A 24 -0.93 -51.15 -1.53
C LEU A 24 -0.39 -49.72 -1.41
N ALA A 25 0.58 -49.35 -2.24
CA ALA A 25 1.10 -47.98 -2.28
C ALA A 25 0.02 -46.97 -2.71
N TYR A 26 -0.77 -47.30 -3.73
CA TYR A 26 -1.87 -46.47 -4.20
C TYR A 26 -2.99 -46.34 -3.15
N GLY A 27 -3.35 -47.46 -2.50
CA GLY A 27 -4.31 -47.48 -1.39
C GLY A 27 -3.83 -46.65 -0.21
N GLY A 28 -2.56 -46.78 0.17
CA GLY A 28 -1.92 -45.98 1.21
C GLY A 28 -1.90 -44.49 0.87
N PHE A 29 -1.59 -44.12 -0.37
CA PHE A 29 -1.62 -42.74 -0.85
C PHE A 29 -3.03 -42.13 -0.82
N LYS A 30 -4.05 -42.89 -1.25
CA LYS A 30 -5.47 -42.48 -1.14
C LYS A 30 -5.90 -42.29 0.31
N LEU A 31 -5.50 -43.19 1.21
CA LEU A 31 -5.80 -43.09 2.63
C LEU A 31 -5.12 -41.86 3.24
N TYR A 32 -3.85 -41.63 2.91
CA TYR A 32 -3.09 -40.46 3.36
C TYR A 32 -3.65 -39.14 2.83
N ASN A 33 -4.15 -39.09 1.58
CA ASN A 33 -4.79 -37.87 1.08
C ASN A 33 -6.16 -37.59 1.73
N LYS A 34 -6.85 -38.63 2.22
CA LYS A 34 -8.16 -38.48 2.85
C LYS A 34 -8.08 -38.18 4.36
N TYR A 35 -7.11 -38.78 5.05
CA TYR A 35 -6.99 -38.70 6.51
C TYR A 35 -5.66 -38.13 6.99
N GLY A 36 -4.75 -37.80 6.08
CA GLY A 36 -3.50 -37.12 6.40
C GLY A 36 -3.72 -35.69 6.88
N PRO A 37 -2.64 -35.04 7.36
CA PRO A 37 -2.75 -33.70 7.92
C PRO A 37 -3.27 -32.71 6.88
N SER A 38 -4.23 -31.88 7.30
CA SER A 38 -4.80 -30.84 6.45
C SER A 38 -3.74 -29.79 6.10
N LYS A 39 -3.83 -29.26 4.88
CA LYS A 39 -2.84 -28.33 4.32
C LYS A 39 -3.52 -27.16 3.65
N THR A 40 -2.86 -26.02 3.70
CA THR A 40 -3.20 -24.82 2.94
C THR A 40 -2.19 -24.67 1.81
N VAL A 41 -2.67 -24.59 0.58
CA VAL A 41 -1.84 -24.31 -0.60
C VAL A 41 -1.90 -22.82 -0.87
N VAL A 42 -0.74 -22.18 -0.93
CA VAL A 42 -0.68 -20.73 -1.14
C VAL A 42 -0.59 -20.38 -2.63
N GLY A 43 -1.27 -19.29 -3.01
CA GLY A 43 -1.24 -18.74 -4.35
C GLY A 43 0.05 -17.97 -4.65
N GLU A 44 0.18 -17.50 -5.89
CA GLU A 44 1.25 -16.61 -6.30
C GLU A 44 1.00 -15.20 -5.76
N ILE A 45 1.71 -14.84 -4.68
CA ILE A 45 1.65 -13.52 -4.06
C ILE A 45 3.04 -12.91 -4.10
N PRO A 46 3.24 -11.70 -4.68
CA PRO A 46 4.53 -11.03 -4.68
C PRO A 46 5.12 -10.91 -3.27
N PHE A 47 6.42 -11.20 -3.16
CA PHE A 47 7.15 -11.26 -1.87
C PHE A 47 6.63 -12.31 -0.89
N GLY A 48 5.78 -13.23 -1.32
CA GLY A 48 5.35 -14.40 -0.56
C GLY A 48 6.27 -15.62 -0.74
N LEU A 49 5.77 -16.78 -0.33
CA LEU A 49 6.29 -18.11 -0.65
C LEU A 49 6.04 -18.43 -2.14
N GLU A 50 6.74 -19.44 -2.65
CA GLU A 50 6.55 -19.93 -4.02
C GLU A 50 5.12 -20.47 -4.21
N ALA A 51 4.52 -20.17 -5.36
CA ALA A 51 3.18 -20.62 -5.69
C ALA A 51 3.09 -22.16 -5.62
N GLY A 52 2.02 -22.67 -5.00
CA GLY A 52 1.86 -24.10 -4.80
C GLY A 52 2.58 -24.65 -3.56
N THR A 53 3.31 -23.82 -2.80
CA THR A 53 3.85 -24.24 -1.49
C THR A 53 2.71 -24.71 -0.59
N SER A 54 2.87 -25.90 -0.03
CA SER A 54 1.88 -26.52 0.85
C SER A 54 2.29 -26.37 2.31
N VAL A 55 1.51 -25.62 3.07
CA VAL A 55 1.73 -25.36 4.50
C VAL A 55 0.79 -26.25 5.30
N LEU A 56 1.30 -27.00 6.27
CA LEU A 56 0.47 -27.80 7.17
C LEU A 56 -0.41 -26.87 8.02
N ASN A 57 -1.66 -27.28 8.26
CA ASN A 57 -2.53 -26.52 9.17
C ASN A 57 -2.14 -26.75 10.63
N GLY A 58 -1.64 -27.95 10.95
CA GLY A 58 -1.26 -28.31 12.31
C GLY A 58 -2.48 -28.39 13.22
N ASP A 59 -2.40 -27.77 14.40
CA ASP A 59 -3.51 -27.66 15.36
C ASP A 59 -4.32 -26.35 15.23
N ALA A 60 -4.12 -25.60 14.14
CA ALA A 60 -4.90 -24.40 13.86
C ALA A 60 -6.41 -24.69 13.88
N PRO A 61 -7.22 -23.91 14.63
CA PRO A 61 -8.66 -24.08 14.60
C PRO A 61 -9.23 -23.77 13.22
N ASN A 62 -10.37 -24.38 12.92
CA ASN A 62 -11.08 -24.11 11.69
C ASN A 62 -11.93 -22.83 11.81
N PHE A 63 -11.25 -21.67 11.86
CA PHE A 63 -11.92 -20.37 11.91
C PHE A 63 -12.85 -20.12 10.72
N LYS A 64 -12.59 -20.78 9.58
CA LYS A 64 -13.48 -20.71 8.43
C LYS A 64 -14.85 -21.33 8.73
N ALA A 65 -14.89 -22.51 9.34
CA ALA A 65 -16.15 -23.15 9.73
C ALA A 65 -16.90 -22.34 10.81
N ASP A 66 -16.17 -21.74 11.76
CA ASP A 66 -16.73 -20.81 12.74
C ASP A 66 -17.46 -19.64 12.06
N VAL A 67 -16.82 -19.00 11.08
CA VAL A 67 -17.42 -17.88 10.34
C VAL A 67 -18.57 -18.37 9.47
N GLU A 68 -18.46 -19.52 8.81
CA GLU A 68 -19.54 -20.10 8.00
C GLU A 68 -20.81 -20.42 8.81
N SER A 69 -20.67 -20.65 10.12
CA SER A 69 -21.82 -20.86 11.03
C SER A 69 -22.63 -19.58 11.32
N LEU A 70 -22.06 -18.41 11.04
CA LEU A 70 -22.73 -17.12 11.28
C LEU A 70 -23.78 -16.81 10.21
N PRO A 71 -24.82 -16.00 10.53
CA PRO A 71 -25.70 -15.41 9.52
C PRO A 71 -24.91 -14.61 8.47
N VAL A 72 -25.39 -14.58 7.22
CA VAL A 72 -24.70 -13.94 6.08
C VAL A 72 -24.26 -12.50 6.37
N GLN A 73 -25.11 -11.73 7.07
CA GLN A 73 -24.78 -10.36 7.47
C GLN A 73 -23.62 -10.30 8.47
N ALA A 74 -23.60 -11.18 9.47
CA ALA A 74 -22.50 -11.27 10.45
C ALA A 74 -21.19 -11.76 9.79
N GLN A 75 -21.28 -12.63 8.78
CA GLN A 75 -20.11 -13.00 7.97
C GLN A 75 -19.52 -11.80 7.20
N ALA A 76 -20.39 -10.93 6.66
CA ALA A 76 -19.96 -9.72 5.97
C ALA A 76 -19.28 -8.73 6.93
N GLU A 77 -19.87 -8.51 8.11
CA GLU A 77 -19.24 -7.68 9.15
C GLU A 77 -17.93 -8.27 9.65
N PHE A 78 -17.83 -9.60 9.81
CA PHE A 78 -16.56 -10.26 10.17
C PHE A 78 -15.48 -10.00 9.13
N ARG A 79 -15.79 -10.17 7.83
CA ARG A 79 -14.84 -9.88 6.74
C ARG A 79 -14.40 -8.42 6.76
N ARG A 80 -15.35 -7.50 6.91
CA ARG A 80 -15.09 -6.06 7.01
C ARG A 80 -14.20 -5.71 8.20
N ALA A 81 -14.45 -6.30 9.38
CA ALA A 81 -13.61 -6.11 10.56
C ALA A 81 -12.18 -6.62 10.32
N GLY A 82 -12.04 -7.77 9.66
CA GLY A 82 -10.73 -8.31 9.26
C GLY A 82 -9.98 -7.41 8.29
N GLU A 83 -10.65 -6.90 7.26
CA GLU A 83 -10.07 -5.95 6.30
C GLU A 83 -9.61 -4.66 6.99
N LEU A 84 -10.46 -4.06 7.83
CA LEU A 84 -10.12 -2.88 8.61
C LEU A 84 -8.93 -3.11 9.56
N SER A 85 -8.89 -4.27 10.22
CA SER A 85 -7.79 -4.63 11.12
C SER A 85 -6.48 -4.76 10.34
N ARG A 86 -6.48 -5.48 9.21
CA ARG A 86 -5.31 -5.67 8.34
C ARG A 86 -4.85 -4.38 7.67
N SER A 87 -5.75 -3.44 7.40
CA SER A 87 -5.41 -2.10 6.86
C SER A 87 -4.99 -1.09 7.94
N GLY A 88 -4.92 -1.50 9.20
CA GLY A 88 -4.53 -0.65 10.33
C GLY A 88 -5.62 0.28 10.88
N ALA A 89 -6.87 0.16 10.42
CA ALA A 89 -8.04 0.86 10.98
C ALA A 89 -8.57 0.12 12.23
N THR A 90 -7.69 -0.08 13.21
CA THR A 90 -7.90 -0.99 14.35
C THR A 90 -9.05 -0.60 15.25
N LYS A 91 -9.33 0.70 15.43
CA LYS A 91 -10.48 1.16 16.25
C LYS A 91 -11.84 0.72 15.65
N ALA A 92 -12.02 0.94 14.34
CA ALA A 92 -13.25 0.55 13.65
C ALA A 92 -13.39 -0.98 13.58
N ALA A 93 -12.27 -1.70 13.38
CA ALA A 93 -12.26 -3.15 13.45
C ALA A 93 -12.66 -3.67 14.84
N TYR A 94 -12.15 -3.06 15.91
CA TYR A 94 -12.46 -3.41 17.29
C TYR A 94 -13.96 -3.27 17.58
N GLU A 95 -14.58 -2.15 17.21
CA GLU A 95 -16.02 -1.92 17.42
C GLU A 95 -16.89 -3.01 16.77
N ILE A 96 -16.51 -3.47 15.56
CA ILE A 96 -17.24 -4.54 14.88
C ILE A 96 -16.98 -5.90 15.53
N TYR A 97 -15.73 -6.22 15.87
CA TYR A 97 -15.40 -7.48 16.53
C TYR A 97 -16.03 -7.59 17.92
N ASP A 98 -16.02 -6.51 18.70
CA ASP A 98 -16.68 -6.44 20.02
C ASP A 98 -18.17 -6.79 19.90
N ALA A 99 -18.87 -6.17 18.93
CA ALA A 99 -20.27 -6.47 18.66
C ALA A 99 -20.49 -7.94 18.23
N LEU A 100 -19.60 -8.48 17.38
CA LEU A 100 -19.68 -9.89 16.95
C LEU A 100 -19.47 -10.86 18.12
N VAL A 101 -18.53 -10.58 19.02
CA VAL A 101 -18.27 -11.41 20.21
C VAL A 101 -19.43 -11.34 21.20
N LEU A 102 -20.08 -10.19 21.35
CA LEU A 102 -21.27 -10.04 22.20
C LEU A 102 -22.48 -10.81 21.66
N LEU A 103 -22.72 -10.76 20.34
CA LEU A 103 -23.86 -11.41 19.70
C LEU A 103 -23.65 -12.91 19.48
N TYR A 104 -22.42 -13.32 19.18
CA TYR A 104 -22.06 -14.69 18.86
C TYR A 104 -20.93 -15.18 19.75
N PRO A 105 -21.17 -15.32 21.06
CA PRO A 105 -20.12 -15.60 22.02
C PRO A 105 -19.44 -16.94 21.76
N ASN A 106 -20.02 -17.90 21.03
CA ASN A 106 -19.38 -19.19 20.79
C ASN A 106 -18.43 -19.23 19.58
N VAL A 107 -18.32 -18.14 18.82
CA VAL A 107 -17.51 -18.06 17.60
C VAL A 107 -16.11 -17.58 17.94
N ASP A 108 -15.14 -18.50 17.97
CA ASP A 108 -13.78 -18.18 18.40
C ASP A 108 -13.02 -17.39 17.36
N ALA A 109 -13.39 -17.49 16.08
CA ALA A 109 -12.84 -16.62 15.04
C ALA A 109 -13.05 -15.13 15.36
N ALA A 110 -14.21 -14.75 15.91
CA ALA A 110 -14.49 -13.35 16.31
C ALA A 110 -13.66 -12.94 17.52
N VAL A 111 -13.53 -13.82 18.50
CA VAL A 111 -12.67 -13.60 19.69
C VAL A 111 -11.20 -13.45 19.28
N TRP A 112 -10.73 -14.31 18.38
CA TRP A 112 -9.39 -14.24 17.81
C TRP A 112 -9.16 -12.91 17.08
N GLY A 113 -10.10 -12.49 16.24
CA GLY A 113 -10.04 -11.21 15.53
C GLY A 113 -10.01 -10.01 16.48
N GLU A 114 -10.81 -10.03 17.53
CA GLU A 114 -10.85 -8.97 18.54
C GLU A 114 -9.52 -8.86 19.31
N VAL A 115 -9.03 -10.00 19.84
CA VAL A 115 -7.78 -10.06 20.60
C VAL A 115 -6.59 -9.58 19.76
N ASN A 116 -6.49 -10.02 18.50
CA ASN A 116 -5.42 -9.56 17.62
C ASN A 116 -5.54 -8.07 17.28
N THR A 117 -6.77 -7.58 17.06
CA THR A 117 -6.99 -6.15 16.81
C THR A 117 -6.55 -5.31 18.00
N LEU A 118 -6.87 -5.72 19.23
CA LEU A 118 -6.44 -5.06 20.45
C LEU A 118 -4.91 -5.02 20.60
N PHE A 119 -4.20 -6.09 20.22
CA PHE A 119 -2.72 -6.10 20.22
C PHE A 119 -2.09 -5.11 19.24
N HIS A 120 -2.84 -4.65 18.23
CA HIS A 120 -2.37 -3.74 17.20
C HIS A 120 -2.80 -2.29 17.41
N MET A 121 -3.56 -1.99 18.47
CA MET A 121 -4.00 -0.64 18.78
C MET A 121 -2.87 0.17 19.45
N ASP A 122 -2.65 1.39 18.95
CA ASP A 122 -1.67 2.33 19.51
C ASP A 122 -2.08 2.82 20.93
N SER A 123 -3.38 2.87 21.21
CA SER A 123 -3.93 3.25 22.51
C SER A 123 -5.05 2.30 22.93
N VAL A 124 -4.94 1.77 24.15
CA VAL A 124 -5.89 0.79 24.72
C VAL A 124 -6.33 1.29 26.10
N SER A 125 -7.64 1.48 26.27
CA SER A 125 -8.24 1.88 27.55
C SER A 125 -8.17 0.74 28.58
N GLU A 126 -8.35 1.06 29.87
CA GLU A 126 -8.34 0.05 30.94
C GLU A 126 -9.41 -1.03 30.71
N SER A 127 -10.64 -0.63 30.37
CA SER A 127 -11.72 -1.56 30.03
C SER A 127 -11.38 -2.47 28.85
N MET A 128 -10.69 -1.96 27.82
CA MET A 128 -10.24 -2.77 26.69
C MET A 128 -9.15 -3.77 27.10
N ARG A 129 -8.29 -3.44 28.06
CA ARG A 129 -7.29 -4.36 28.61
C ARG A 129 -7.93 -5.48 29.40
N ASP A 130 -8.86 -5.15 30.30
CA ASP A 130 -9.59 -6.14 31.08
C ASP A 130 -10.34 -7.11 30.16
N ARG A 131 -10.94 -6.57 29.10
CA ARG A 131 -11.59 -7.36 28.07
C ARG A 131 -10.61 -8.25 27.32
N ALA A 132 -9.45 -7.73 26.91
CA ALA A 132 -8.41 -8.54 26.26
C ALA A 132 -8.00 -9.72 27.17
N GLU A 133 -7.77 -9.47 28.46
CA GLU A 133 -7.34 -10.49 29.41
C GLU A 133 -8.39 -11.59 29.58
N LEU A 134 -9.68 -11.22 29.66
CA LEU A 134 -10.78 -12.17 29.69
C LEU A 134 -10.84 -13.05 28.42
N LEU A 135 -10.76 -12.43 27.24
CA LEU A 135 -10.83 -13.13 25.96
C LEU A 135 -9.62 -14.04 25.71
N ILE A 136 -8.42 -13.59 26.12
CA ILE A 136 -7.18 -14.38 26.10
C ILE A 136 -7.34 -15.62 26.99
N GLY A 137 -7.80 -15.45 28.24
CA GLY A 137 -8.01 -16.57 29.17
C GLY A 137 -8.99 -17.60 28.60
N ARG A 138 -10.04 -17.14 27.94
CA ARG A 138 -11.01 -18.01 27.27
C ARG A 138 -10.40 -18.80 26.11
N LEU A 139 -9.64 -18.15 25.22
CA LEU A 139 -8.96 -18.84 24.11
C LEU A 139 -7.98 -19.88 24.65
N MET A 140 -7.20 -19.55 25.68
CA MET A 140 -6.26 -20.49 26.30
C MET A 140 -6.96 -21.69 26.95
N ALA A 141 -8.11 -21.48 27.59
CA ALA A 141 -8.89 -22.56 28.18
C ALA A 141 -9.49 -23.51 27.13
N ARG A 142 -9.91 -22.97 25.97
CA ARG A 142 -10.48 -23.78 24.88
C ARG A 142 -9.42 -24.48 24.04
N TYR A 143 -8.24 -23.88 23.89
CA TYR A 143 -7.15 -24.39 23.06
C TYR A 143 -5.86 -24.65 23.86
N PRO A 144 -5.89 -25.51 24.89
CA PRO A 144 -4.73 -25.74 25.75
C PRO A 144 -3.62 -26.48 24.99
N ASN A 145 -2.36 -26.06 25.19
CA ASN A 145 -1.17 -26.64 24.55
C ASN A 145 -1.21 -26.66 23.01
N THR A 146 -1.88 -25.67 22.41
CA THR A 146 -1.98 -25.50 20.96
C THR A 146 -1.13 -24.34 20.47
N GLY A 147 -1.02 -24.17 19.14
CA GLY A 147 -0.41 -22.97 18.56
C GLY A 147 -1.01 -21.66 19.08
N ILE A 148 -2.32 -21.62 19.37
CA ILE A 148 -2.99 -20.44 19.93
C ILE A 148 -2.52 -20.14 21.36
N SER A 149 -2.46 -21.14 22.24
CA SER A 149 -2.03 -20.89 23.62
C SER A 149 -0.56 -20.44 23.65
N PHE A 150 0.33 -21.07 22.88
CA PHE A 150 1.73 -20.65 22.80
C PHE A 150 1.90 -19.24 22.21
N TYR A 151 1.06 -18.85 21.26
CA TYR A 151 1.03 -17.49 20.72
C TYR A 151 0.66 -16.46 21.80
N LEU A 152 -0.39 -16.74 22.59
CA LEU A 152 -0.84 -15.86 23.66
C LEU A 152 0.17 -15.81 24.83
N ASP A 153 0.76 -16.94 25.19
CA ASP A 153 1.84 -17.01 26.18
C ASP A 153 3.09 -16.24 25.73
N SER A 154 3.40 -16.28 24.43
CA SER A 154 4.49 -15.50 23.84
C SER A 154 4.24 -13.99 23.97
N ARG A 155 3.02 -13.53 23.63
CA ARG A 155 2.59 -12.12 23.81
C ARG A 155 2.73 -11.69 25.27
N LYS A 156 2.22 -12.50 26.21
CA LYS A 156 2.31 -12.24 27.65
C LYS A 156 3.77 -12.20 28.14
N SER A 157 4.61 -13.11 27.66
CA SER A 157 6.03 -13.16 28.01
C SER A 157 6.80 -11.92 27.51
N LEU A 158 6.47 -11.41 26.32
CA LEU A 158 7.06 -10.15 25.85
C LEU A 158 6.63 -8.97 26.71
N LEU A 159 5.35 -8.89 27.11
CA LEU A 159 4.86 -7.84 28.01
C LEU A 159 5.55 -7.88 29.38
N ALA A 160 5.92 -9.07 29.85
CA ALA A 160 6.74 -9.26 31.06
C ALA A 160 8.23 -8.93 30.86
N GLY A 161 8.65 -8.51 29.65
CA GLY A 161 10.04 -8.16 29.31
C GLY A 161 10.93 -9.34 28.93
N ASN A 162 10.39 -10.56 28.85
CA ASN A 162 11.17 -11.77 28.60
C ASN A 162 11.23 -12.13 27.11
N LEU A 163 12.03 -11.39 26.33
CA LEU A 163 12.14 -11.57 24.87
C LEU A 163 12.55 -13.00 24.48
N THR A 164 13.56 -13.58 25.14
CA THR A 164 14.06 -14.93 24.81
C THR A 164 12.97 -15.99 24.94
N VAL A 165 12.20 -15.93 26.03
CA VAL A 165 11.08 -16.86 26.27
C VAL A 165 9.97 -16.61 25.25
N ALA A 166 9.66 -15.35 24.96
CA ALA A 166 8.66 -15.00 23.95
C ALA A 166 9.02 -15.57 22.57
N VAL A 167 10.29 -15.49 22.14
CA VAL A 167 10.76 -16.02 20.86
C VAL A 167 10.58 -17.54 20.78
N GLU A 168 10.95 -18.28 21.83
CA GLU A 168 10.77 -19.74 21.85
C GLU A 168 9.28 -20.13 21.85
N LEU A 169 8.44 -19.43 22.60
CA LEU A 169 6.99 -19.66 22.60
C LEU A 169 6.37 -19.35 21.22
N ALA A 170 6.80 -18.27 20.56
CA ALA A 170 6.33 -17.94 19.21
C ALA A 170 6.78 -18.98 18.17
N LYS A 171 7.99 -19.53 18.30
CA LYS A 171 8.46 -20.65 17.48
C LYS A 171 7.62 -21.91 17.69
N MET A 172 7.29 -22.24 18.94
CA MET A 172 6.38 -23.35 19.24
C MET A 172 5.00 -23.09 18.62
N ALA A 173 4.49 -21.86 18.73
CA ALA A 173 3.22 -21.47 18.14
C ALA A 173 3.21 -21.64 16.61
N SER A 174 4.23 -21.13 15.91
CA SER A 174 4.33 -21.22 14.44
C SER A 174 4.55 -22.66 13.95
N THR A 175 5.18 -23.50 14.76
CA THR A 175 5.33 -24.93 14.44
C THR A 175 4.02 -25.69 14.61
N ARG A 176 3.23 -25.33 15.63
CA ARG A 176 1.97 -26.00 15.99
C ARG A 176 0.80 -25.59 15.11
N ALA A 177 0.67 -24.30 14.79
CA ALA A 177 -0.35 -23.76 13.90
C ALA A 177 0.29 -22.97 12.73
N PRO A 178 1.00 -23.64 11.79
CA PRO A 178 1.79 -22.95 10.77
C PRO A 178 0.95 -22.18 9.73
N SER A 179 -0.35 -22.45 9.65
CA SER A 179 -1.28 -21.83 8.70
C SER A 179 -1.88 -20.51 9.17
N ILE A 180 -1.71 -20.13 10.44
CA ILE A 180 -2.25 -18.87 10.99
C ILE A 180 -1.24 -17.74 10.75
N TYR A 181 -1.58 -16.82 9.86
CA TYR A 181 -0.63 -15.77 9.43
C TYR A 181 -0.24 -14.82 10.56
N GLU A 182 -1.12 -14.54 11.52
CA GLU A 182 -0.85 -13.67 12.67
C GLU A 182 0.22 -14.26 13.58
N ILE A 183 0.26 -15.60 13.72
CA ILE A 183 1.29 -16.30 14.48
C ILE A 183 2.64 -16.20 13.75
N ARG A 184 2.65 -16.40 12.42
CA ARG A 184 3.86 -16.25 11.60
C ARG A 184 4.40 -14.82 11.67
N LEU A 185 3.50 -13.84 11.54
CA LEU A 185 3.85 -12.42 11.62
C LEU A 185 4.40 -12.05 13.00
N TRP A 186 3.78 -12.53 14.08
CA TRP A 186 4.29 -12.29 15.43
C TRP A 186 5.66 -12.91 15.67
N TYR A 187 5.87 -14.14 15.18
CA TYR A 187 7.18 -14.77 15.28
C TYR A 187 8.23 -13.97 14.50
N ALA A 188 7.89 -13.47 13.31
CA ALA A 188 8.74 -12.56 12.56
C ALA A 188 9.07 -11.27 13.33
N GLU A 189 8.09 -10.65 14.01
CA GLU A 189 8.31 -9.45 14.83
C GLU A 189 9.30 -9.71 15.97
N LEU A 190 9.20 -10.86 16.63
CA LEU A 190 10.12 -11.25 17.69
C LEU A 190 11.51 -11.61 17.18
N LEU A 191 11.61 -12.29 16.04
CA LEU A 191 12.88 -12.58 15.38
C LEU A 191 13.60 -11.29 14.96
N HIS A 192 12.86 -10.32 14.42
CA HIS A 192 13.37 -8.99 14.08
C HIS A 192 13.90 -8.26 15.33
N LYS A 193 13.13 -8.26 16.43
CA LYS A 193 13.58 -7.70 17.73
C LYS A 193 14.83 -8.41 18.29
N ASN A 194 14.98 -9.70 18.01
CA ASN A 194 16.14 -10.51 18.40
C ASN A 194 17.27 -10.46 17.36
N SER A 195 17.23 -9.54 16.39
CA SER A 195 18.21 -9.37 15.31
C SER A 195 18.44 -10.61 14.43
N ASN A 196 17.52 -11.58 14.44
CA ASN A 196 17.54 -12.72 13.52
C ASN A 196 16.76 -12.36 12.24
N LEU A 197 17.37 -11.50 11.44
CA LEU A 197 16.74 -10.86 10.28
C LEU A 197 16.39 -11.85 9.16
N ARG A 198 17.25 -12.86 8.93
CA ARG A 198 17.02 -13.88 7.91
C ARG A 198 15.76 -14.71 8.19
N ASP A 199 15.61 -15.21 9.42
CA ASP A 199 14.44 -16.01 9.77
C ASP A 199 13.19 -15.12 9.86
N ALA A 200 13.33 -13.86 10.33
CA ALA A 200 12.23 -12.90 10.32
C ALA A 200 11.69 -12.66 8.90
N ALA A 201 12.56 -12.51 7.90
CA ALA A 201 12.13 -12.34 6.52
C ALA A 201 11.34 -13.56 6.01
N ASN A 202 11.81 -14.78 6.29
CA ASN A 202 11.11 -16.00 5.89
C ASN A 202 9.70 -16.09 6.49
N GLU A 203 9.57 -15.75 7.77
CA GLU A 203 8.29 -15.75 8.48
C GLU A 203 7.35 -14.63 7.97
N CYS A 204 7.89 -13.46 7.59
CA CYS A 204 7.11 -12.43 6.91
C CYS A 204 6.55 -12.91 5.57
N ARG A 205 7.39 -13.57 4.74
CA ARG A 205 6.96 -14.11 3.44
C ARG A 205 5.85 -15.14 3.59
N ALA A 206 5.94 -15.99 4.62
CA ALA A 206 4.88 -16.93 4.95
C ALA A 206 3.59 -16.21 5.37
N ALA A 207 3.68 -15.18 6.22
CA ALA A 207 2.53 -14.38 6.62
C ALA A 207 1.86 -13.67 5.44
N ILE A 208 2.65 -13.13 4.49
CA ILE A 208 2.13 -12.51 3.25
C ILE A 208 1.32 -13.53 2.44
N SER A 209 1.87 -14.72 2.20
CA SER A 209 1.18 -15.77 1.45
C SER A 209 -0.08 -16.27 2.15
N LEU A 210 -0.03 -16.50 3.47
CA LEU A 210 -1.16 -17.03 4.24
C LEU A 210 -2.28 -16.00 4.44
N SER A 211 -1.97 -14.70 4.34
CA SER A 211 -2.96 -13.61 4.33
C SER A 211 -3.42 -13.23 2.92
N ALA A 212 -3.05 -13.99 1.89
CA ALA A 212 -3.34 -13.70 0.48
C ALA A 212 -2.89 -12.30 0.01
N GLY A 213 -1.86 -11.72 0.66
CA GLY A 213 -1.37 -10.38 0.35
C GLY A 213 -2.17 -9.24 1.00
N ASP A 214 -3.17 -9.53 1.84
CA ASP A 214 -4.01 -8.50 2.46
C ASP A 214 -3.40 -7.87 3.72
N SER A 215 -2.34 -8.46 4.27
CA SER A 215 -1.73 -7.96 5.51
C SER A 215 -0.73 -6.84 5.24
N GLN A 216 -1.17 -5.57 5.39
CA GLN A 216 -0.29 -4.39 5.32
C GLN A 216 0.91 -4.55 6.25
N ARG A 217 0.67 -5.07 7.47
CA ARG A 217 1.70 -5.23 8.50
C ARG A 217 2.78 -6.22 8.12
N ALA A 218 2.44 -7.28 7.38
CA ALA A 218 3.43 -8.24 6.92
C ALA A 218 4.38 -7.62 5.89
N PHE A 219 3.89 -6.75 5.01
CA PHE A 219 4.74 -5.98 4.09
C PHE A 219 5.58 -4.92 4.82
N GLU A 220 4.98 -4.18 5.77
CA GLU A 220 5.71 -3.23 6.62
C GLU A 220 6.89 -3.88 7.32
N LEU A 221 6.66 -5.05 7.94
CA LEU A 221 7.71 -5.78 8.64
C LEU A 221 8.75 -6.35 7.69
N LEU A 222 8.37 -6.92 6.55
CA LEU A 222 9.33 -7.42 5.56
C LEU A 222 10.25 -6.30 5.05
N ALA A 223 9.65 -5.16 4.68
CA ALA A 223 10.42 -3.97 4.25
C ALA A 223 11.37 -3.51 5.35
N LYS A 224 10.89 -3.48 6.60
CA LYS A 224 11.70 -3.10 7.77
C LYS A 224 12.83 -4.09 8.03
N VAL A 225 12.59 -5.40 7.89
CA VAL A 225 13.61 -6.43 8.07
C VAL A 225 14.70 -6.28 7.02
N TYR A 226 14.35 -6.12 5.74
CA TYR A 226 15.34 -5.87 4.69
C TYR A 226 16.09 -4.55 4.88
N HIS A 227 15.39 -3.50 5.29
CA HIS A 227 16.00 -2.24 5.67
C HIS A 227 17.03 -2.48 6.77
N ASP A 228 16.65 -3.03 7.92
CA ASP A 228 17.54 -3.19 9.07
C ASP A 228 18.69 -4.20 8.79
N ASP A 229 18.54 -5.11 7.82
CA ASP A 229 19.60 -6.01 7.33
C ASP A 229 20.58 -5.32 6.36
N GLY A 230 20.24 -4.12 5.87
CA GLY A 230 21.00 -3.35 4.90
C GLY A 230 20.79 -3.77 3.44
N ILE A 231 19.79 -4.62 3.18
CA ILE A 231 19.41 -5.05 1.82
C ILE A 231 18.43 -4.02 1.23
N LEU A 232 18.95 -2.82 0.97
CA LEU A 232 18.14 -1.65 0.64
C LEU A 232 17.35 -1.80 -0.68
N ASP A 233 17.89 -2.52 -1.67
CA ASP A 233 17.19 -2.78 -2.94
C ASP A 233 15.93 -3.62 -2.73
N SER A 234 16.03 -4.69 -1.94
CA SER A 234 14.88 -5.53 -1.58
C SER A 234 13.87 -4.76 -0.74
N ALA A 235 14.35 -3.92 0.19
CA ALA A 235 13.47 -3.05 0.96
C ALA A 235 12.69 -2.09 0.06
N ALA A 236 13.37 -1.46 -0.92
CA ALA A 236 12.74 -0.56 -1.88
C ALA A 236 11.68 -1.27 -2.74
N LEU A 237 11.97 -2.47 -3.24
CA LEU A 237 11.01 -3.26 -4.03
C LEU A 237 9.76 -3.61 -3.23
N VAL A 238 9.92 -4.03 -1.97
CA VAL A 238 8.79 -4.33 -1.08
C VAL A 238 7.98 -3.07 -0.80
N VAL A 239 8.64 -1.95 -0.48
CA VAL A 239 7.99 -0.66 -0.21
C VAL A 239 7.19 -0.18 -1.42
N ASP A 240 7.80 -0.17 -2.61
CA ASP A 240 7.15 0.31 -3.83
C ASP A 240 5.94 -0.55 -4.18
N TYR A 241 6.05 -1.88 -4.12
CA TYR A 241 4.92 -2.77 -4.32
C TYR A 241 3.83 -2.56 -3.27
N ALA A 242 4.19 -2.58 -1.99
CA ALA A 242 3.22 -2.52 -0.90
C ALA A 242 2.47 -1.17 -0.88
N LEU A 243 3.10 -0.06 -1.25
CA LEU A 243 2.43 1.24 -1.37
C LEU A 243 1.42 1.31 -2.53
N THR A 244 1.49 0.42 -3.53
CA THR A 244 0.41 0.31 -4.54
C THR A 244 -0.86 -0.30 -3.97
N GLN A 245 -0.73 -1.17 -2.95
CA GLN A 245 -1.85 -1.84 -2.29
C GLN A 245 -2.34 -1.03 -1.06
N PHE A 246 -1.39 -0.44 -0.33
CA PHE A 246 -1.62 0.26 0.94
C PHE A 246 -1.07 1.71 0.87
N PRO A 247 -1.67 2.59 0.05
CA PRO A 247 -1.12 3.93 -0.24
C PRO A 247 -1.11 4.90 0.96
N LEU A 248 -1.74 4.54 2.08
CA LEU A 248 -1.83 5.32 3.30
C LEU A 248 -1.04 4.71 4.48
N SER A 249 -0.19 3.69 4.23
CA SER A 249 0.70 3.15 5.27
C SER A 249 1.79 4.16 5.63
N SER A 250 1.69 4.74 6.81
CA SER A 250 2.67 5.68 7.35
C SER A 250 4.06 5.04 7.52
N GLU A 251 4.14 3.76 7.93
CA GLU A 251 5.43 3.07 8.10
C GLU A 251 6.12 2.79 6.74
N LEU A 252 5.38 2.34 5.71
CA LEU A 252 5.94 2.13 4.38
C LEU A 252 6.41 3.44 3.75
N MET A 253 5.64 4.52 3.91
CA MET A 253 6.04 5.85 3.46
C MET A 253 7.26 6.37 4.21
N LEU A 254 7.35 6.11 5.52
CA LEU A 254 8.51 6.47 6.32
C LEU A 254 9.78 5.77 5.81
N LEU A 255 9.70 4.45 5.56
CA LEU A 255 10.81 3.67 4.99
C LEU A 255 11.19 4.16 3.58
N ARG A 256 10.21 4.54 2.74
CA ARG A 256 10.46 5.18 1.45
C ARG A 256 11.27 6.48 1.60
N GLY A 257 10.93 7.28 2.61
CA GLY A 257 11.68 8.49 2.94
C GLY A 257 13.13 8.18 3.34
N TYR A 258 13.36 7.21 4.22
CA TYR A 258 14.72 6.80 4.61
C TYR A 258 15.53 6.32 3.41
N LEU A 259 14.94 5.47 2.56
CA LEU A 259 15.58 5.01 1.32
C LEU A 259 15.88 6.17 0.35
N ALA A 260 15.04 7.20 0.31
CA ALA A 260 15.32 8.40 -0.48
C ALA A 260 16.49 9.20 0.12
N GLU A 261 16.57 9.35 1.44
CA GLU A 261 17.70 10.01 2.12
C GLU A 261 19.02 9.29 1.89
N TYR A 262 19.04 7.95 1.97
CA TYR A 262 20.24 7.15 1.68
C TYR A 262 20.76 7.34 0.25
N ASN A 263 19.84 7.63 -0.67
CA ASN A 263 20.15 7.92 -2.06
C ASN A 263 20.38 9.41 -2.35
N GLY A 264 20.46 10.26 -1.31
CA GLY A 264 20.65 11.70 -1.44
C GLY A 264 19.45 12.48 -1.99
N LYS A 265 18.28 11.85 -2.11
CA LYS A 265 17.03 12.44 -2.63
C LYS A 265 16.22 13.10 -1.51
N PHE A 266 16.79 14.12 -0.88
CA PHE A 266 16.21 14.78 0.30
C PHE A 266 14.87 15.47 0.01
N ASP A 267 14.68 16.01 -1.19
CA ASP A 267 13.44 16.64 -1.62
C ASP A 267 12.27 15.63 -1.72
N VAL A 268 12.57 14.41 -2.18
CA VAL A 268 11.62 13.30 -2.23
C VAL A 268 11.30 12.83 -0.82
N ALA A 269 12.30 12.72 0.05
CA ALA A 269 12.11 12.35 1.46
C ALA A 269 11.23 13.37 2.19
N GLU A 270 11.52 14.66 2.05
CA GLU A 270 10.74 15.75 2.67
C GLU A 270 9.27 15.70 2.25
N LYS A 271 8.98 15.65 0.94
CA LYS A 271 7.61 15.54 0.42
C LYS A 271 6.89 14.30 0.94
N THR A 272 7.63 13.19 1.07
CA THR A 272 7.08 11.94 1.60
C THR A 272 6.69 12.09 3.07
N TYR A 273 7.54 12.67 3.91
CA TYR A 273 7.24 12.91 5.32
C TYR A 273 6.11 13.93 5.51
N GLN A 274 6.09 15.02 4.74
CA GLN A 274 4.99 15.99 4.74
C GLN A 274 3.66 15.32 4.41
N ARG A 275 3.63 14.41 3.43
CA ARG A 275 2.42 13.67 3.09
C ARG A 275 1.94 12.80 4.25
N ILE A 276 2.85 12.13 4.98
CA ILE A 276 2.47 11.37 6.19
C ILE A 276 1.80 12.29 7.22
N LEU A 277 2.43 13.43 7.50
CA LEU A 277 1.94 14.39 8.49
C LEU A 277 0.63 15.07 8.07
N ALA A 278 0.33 15.15 6.77
CA ALA A 278 -0.93 15.70 6.28
C ALA A 278 -2.15 14.85 6.65
N PHE A 279 -2.02 13.52 6.70
CA PHE A 279 -3.12 12.61 7.08
C PHE A 279 -2.97 12.00 8.48
N ARG A 280 -1.76 11.96 9.05
CA ARG A 280 -1.51 11.65 10.47
C ARG A 280 -0.59 12.71 11.11
N PRO A 281 -1.14 13.86 11.54
CA PRO A 281 -0.36 14.96 12.12
C PRO A 281 0.39 14.58 13.42
N ASP A 282 -0.09 13.55 14.12
CA ASP A 282 0.43 13.01 15.37
C ASP A 282 1.48 11.91 15.18
N TYR A 283 1.84 11.57 13.93
CA TYR A 283 2.79 10.50 13.66
C TYR A 283 4.24 10.93 13.94
N GLU A 284 4.67 10.73 15.20
CA GLU A 284 5.96 11.19 15.75
C GLU A 284 7.18 10.72 14.96
N LYS A 285 7.14 9.54 14.32
CA LYS A 285 8.26 9.05 13.52
C LYS A 285 8.51 9.93 12.29
N ALA A 286 7.46 10.35 11.57
CA ALA A 286 7.61 11.25 10.43
C ALA A 286 8.03 12.66 10.88
N ARG A 287 7.52 13.16 12.01
CA ARG A 287 7.94 14.45 12.56
C ARG A 287 9.43 14.46 12.89
N ARG A 288 9.92 13.41 13.56
CA ARG A 288 11.35 13.25 13.85
C ARG A 288 12.18 13.10 12.56
N ALA A 289 11.72 12.28 11.62
CA ALA A 289 12.39 12.10 10.35
C ALA A 289 12.53 13.43 9.59
N MET A 290 11.45 14.23 9.56
CA MET A 290 11.43 15.55 8.94
C MET A 290 12.38 16.55 9.64
N ALA A 291 12.50 16.50 10.96
CA ALA A 291 13.43 17.36 11.71
C ALA A 291 14.91 16.97 11.54
N THR A 292 15.19 15.77 11.05
CA THR A 292 16.54 15.18 10.93
C THR A 292 16.80 14.70 9.49
N ILE A 293 16.23 15.40 8.50
CA ILE A 293 16.45 15.11 7.08
C ILE A 293 17.93 15.29 6.75
N GLY A 294 18.49 14.34 5.99
CA GLY A 294 19.89 14.32 5.62
C GLY A 294 20.81 13.73 6.68
N GLU A 295 20.26 13.25 7.80
CA GLU A 295 21.03 12.66 8.89
C GLU A 295 20.89 11.14 8.97
N LYS A 296 20.05 10.53 8.12
CA LYS A 296 19.86 9.08 8.10
C LYS A 296 21.03 8.38 7.41
N THR A 297 21.62 7.41 8.11
CA THR A 297 22.65 6.53 7.56
C THR A 297 22.07 5.17 7.16
N ALA A 298 22.58 4.62 6.06
CA ALA A 298 22.16 3.32 5.56
C ALA A 298 22.55 2.22 6.57
N PRO A 299 21.60 1.37 7.01
CA PRO A 299 21.90 0.19 7.82
C PRO A 299 22.71 -0.86 7.05
N GLY A 300 23.45 -1.73 7.78
CA GLY A 300 24.17 -2.89 7.22
C GLY A 300 25.70 -2.87 7.37
N LYS A 301 26.34 -4.03 7.14
CA LYS A 301 27.80 -4.25 7.32
C LYS A 301 28.70 -3.54 6.30
N ASN A 302 28.11 -3.02 5.22
CA ASN A 302 28.78 -2.25 4.16
C ASN A 302 28.43 -0.75 4.20
N GLY A 303 28.09 -0.20 5.38
CA GLY A 303 27.83 1.23 5.56
C GLY A 303 29.08 2.12 5.44
N HIS A 304 29.94 1.87 4.44
CA HIS A 304 31.24 2.46 4.13
C HIS A 304 31.41 2.33 2.59
N TYR A 305 31.54 3.33 1.72
CA TYR A 305 31.74 4.79 1.79
C TYR A 305 31.44 5.40 0.40
N ALA A 306 30.64 6.46 0.33
CA ALA A 306 30.75 7.51 -0.68
C ALA A 306 30.16 8.78 -0.07
N GLY A 307 30.79 9.22 1.01
CA GLY A 307 30.30 10.29 1.83
C GLY A 307 30.15 11.62 1.08
N SER A 308 29.04 12.31 1.29
CA SER A 308 28.90 13.75 1.05
C SER A 308 30.07 14.52 1.69
N SER A 309 30.28 15.80 1.31
CA SER A 309 31.30 16.64 1.98
C SER A 309 31.13 16.71 3.51
N ARG A 310 29.90 16.47 4.01
CA ARG A 310 29.55 16.34 5.43
C ARG A 310 30.04 15.00 6.02
N ASP A 311 29.90 13.91 5.29
CA ASP A 311 30.37 12.59 5.72
C ASP A 311 31.90 12.52 5.77
N ARG A 312 32.59 13.16 4.82
CA ARG A 312 34.06 13.33 4.90
C ARG A 312 34.49 14.22 6.07
N ALA A 313 33.66 15.21 6.44
CA ALA A 313 33.91 16.07 7.59
C ALA A 313 33.72 15.33 8.91
N GLN A 314 32.71 14.45 9.02
CA GLN A 314 32.48 13.64 10.21
C GLN A 314 33.65 12.69 10.48
N VAL A 315 34.18 12.06 9.43
CA VAL A 315 35.32 11.15 9.54
C VAL A 315 36.59 11.89 9.97
N ALA A 316 36.76 13.13 9.52
CA ALA A 316 37.82 14.00 10.01
C ALA A 316 37.63 14.32 11.50
N CYS A 317 36.40 14.58 11.97
CA CYS A 317 36.11 14.75 13.41
C CYS A 317 36.48 13.50 14.21
N ASP A 318 36.13 12.31 13.73
CA ASP A 318 36.38 11.04 14.44
C ASP A 318 37.88 10.73 14.58
N ILE A 319 38.69 11.13 13.60
CA ILE A 319 40.16 11.00 13.64
C ILE A 319 40.78 12.06 14.57
N LEU A 320 40.27 13.30 14.53
CA LEU A 320 40.86 14.44 15.24
C LEU A 320 40.48 14.45 16.73
N ALA A 321 39.28 14.00 17.11
CA ALA A 321 38.81 13.99 18.49
C ALA A 321 39.75 13.28 19.48
N PRO A 322 40.18 12.01 19.27
CA PRO A 322 41.09 11.34 20.20
C PRO A 322 42.48 11.98 20.22
N LEU A 323 42.89 12.62 19.13
CA LEU A 323 44.17 13.32 19.07
C LEU A 323 44.12 14.62 19.89
N VAL A 324 43.04 15.40 19.79
CA VAL A 324 42.82 16.61 20.59
C VAL A 324 42.71 16.26 22.07
N GLU A 325 42.01 15.16 22.40
CA GLU A 325 41.91 14.69 23.79
C GLU A 325 43.27 14.29 24.36
N ARG A 326 44.11 13.63 23.56
CA ARG A 326 45.47 13.22 23.97
C ARG A 326 46.45 14.40 24.04
N TYR A 327 46.24 15.42 23.23
CA TYR A 327 47.11 16.60 23.14
C TYR A 327 46.27 17.90 23.22
N PRO A 328 45.67 18.19 24.39
CA PRO A 328 44.68 19.27 24.53
C PRO A 328 45.26 20.67 24.38
N GLU A 329 46.57 20.84 24.52
CA GLU A 329 47.25 22.13 24.33
C GLU A 329 47.74 22.35 22.89
N ASN A 330 47.53 21.38 21.99
CA ASN A 330 47.93 21.49 20.59
C ASN A 330 46.91 22.34 19.81
N LEU A 331 47.16 23.64 19.71
CA LEU A 331 46.26 24.60 19.06
C LEU A 331 46.00 24.29 17.56
N PRO A 332 46.99 23.92 16.73
CA PRO A 332 46.76 23.51 15.34
C PRO A 332 45.81 22.31 15.19
N LEU A 333 45.88 21.36 16.12
CA LEU A 333 45.03 20.18 16.12
C LEU A 333 43.57 20.52 16.47
N ARG A 334 43.38 21.45 17.42
CA ARG A 334 42.06 22.01 17.73
C ARG A 334 41.50 22.83 16.56
N GLU A 335 42.35 23.54 15.84
CA GLU A 335 41.95 24.30 14.65
C GLU A 335 41.42 23.35 13.57
N ALA A 336 42.16 22.29 13.28
CA ALA A 336 41.73 21.25 12.34
C ALA A 336 40.38 20.64 12.75
N MET A 337 40.17 20.43 14.05
CA MET A 337 38.90 19.90 14.58
C MET A 337 37.75 20.91 14.45
N GLY A 338 37.98 22.20 14.73
CA GLY A 338 36.99 23.26 14.53
C GLY A 338 36.57 23.42 13.06
N ILE A 339 37.52 23.29 12.13
CA ILE A 339 37.25 23.32 10.68
C ILE A 339 36.42 22.09 10.27
N ALA A 340 36.76 20.90 10.77
CA ALA A 340 35.99 19.69 10.51
C ALA A 340 34.54 19.81 11.03
N TYR A 341 34.35 20.30 12.25
CA TYR A 341 33.02 20.55 12.80
C TYR A 341 32.21 21.58 12.01
N THR A 342 32.87 22.61 11.47
CA THR A 342 32.22 23.63 10.63
C THR A 342 31.65 22.99 9.35
N LYS A 343 32.43 22.12 8.70
CA LYS A 343 32.00 21.39 7.50
C LYS A 343 30.97 20.29 7.79
N ALA A 344 30.92 19.79 9.02
CA ALA A 344 29.92 18.84 9.50
C ALA A 344 28.59 19.51 9.94
N HIS A 345 28.48 20.85 9.83
CA HIS A 345 27.38 21.68 10.35
C HIS A 345 27.20 21.62 11.88
N MET A 346 28.23 21.22 12.61
CA MET A 346 28.26 21.20 14.08
C MET A 346 28.77 22.53 14.62
N PHE A 347 28.04 23.61 14.33
CA PHE A 347 28.52 24.98 14.54
C PHE A 347 28.87 25.29 16.00
N ASP A 348 28.15 24.73 16.97
CA ASP A 348 28.43 24.95 18.39
C ASP A 348 29.68 24.21 18.88
N MET A 349 30.03 23.07 18.24
CA MET A 349 31.29 22.37 18.51
C MET A 349 32.46 23.13 17.89
N ALA A 350 32.32 23.56 16.64
CA ALA A 350 33.31 24.38 15.95
C ALA A 350 33.63 25.67 16.73
N ARG A 351 32.59 26.37 17.21
CA ARG A 351 32.74 27.60 17.99
C ARG A 351 33.51 27.36 19.28
N ARG A 352 33.30 26.22 19.95
CA ARG A 352 34.01 25.87 21.18
C ARG A 352 35.51 25.71 20.94
N GLU A 353 35.91 24.98 19.91
CA GLU A 353 37.33 24.79 19.59
C GLU A 353 38.01 26.11 19.21
N PHE A 354 37.37 26.93 18.37
CA PHE A 354 37.96 28.21 17.97
C PHE A 354 38.05 29.22 19.14
N ASN A 355 37.06 29.24 20.03
CA ASN A 355 37.12 30.07 21.23
C ASN A 355 38.21 29.62 22.21
N TYR A 356 38.50 28.31 22.29
CA TYR A 356 39.61 27.80 23.09
C TYR A 356 40.94 28.32 22.56
N ILE A 357 41.15 28.29 21.24
CA ILE A 357 42.38 28.80 20.62
C ILE A 357 42.51 30.30 20.87
N LEU A 358 41.46 31.08 20.61
CA LEU A 358 41.46 32.54 20.82
C LEU A 358 41.77 32.93 22.28
N LYS A 359 41.32 32.12 23.25
CA LYS A 359 41.56 32.39 24.67
C LYS A 359 43.02 32.14 25.06
N ASN A 360 43.64 31.09 24.52
CA ASN A 360 45.00 30.68 24.91
C ASN A 360 46.08 31.37 24.08
N ASP A 361 45.77 31.72 22.84
CA ASP A 361 46.64 32.52 21.97
C ASP A 361 45.79 33.53 21.17
N PRO A 362 45.63 34.76 21.68
CA PRO A 362 44.84 35.80 21.01
C PRO A 362 45.39 36.27 19.65
N ASP A 363 46.67 35.98 19.38
CA ASP A 363 47.39 36.33 18.15
C ASP A 363 47.58 35.13 17.21
N TYR A 364 46.96 33.99 17.53
CA TYR A 364 47.01 32.78 16.70
C TYR A 364 46.51 33.10 15.27
N PRO A 365 47.23 32.62 14.22
CA PRO A 365 46.91 32.97 12.84
C PRO A 365 45.45 32.73 12.48
N ASP A 366 44.83 33.73 11.85
CA ASP A 366 43.48 33.69 11.26
C ASP A 366 42.32 33.29 12.19
N ILE A 367 42.51 33.13 13.51
CA ILE A 367 41.47 32.59 14.40
C ILE A 367 40.21 33.46 14.49
N LYS A 368 40.40 34.79 14.49
CA LYS A 368 39.30 35.76 14.45
C LYS A 368 38.56 35.68 13.12
N SER A 369 39.28 35.41 12.02
CA SER A 369 38.70 35.18 10.70
C SER A 369 37.87 33.90 10.66
N ARG A 370 38.36 32.81 11.25
CA ARG A 370 37.63 31.52 11.34
C ARG A 370 36.31 31.62 12.12
N LEU A 371 36.30 32.36 13.23
CA LEU A 371 35.05 32.60 13.99
C LEU A 371 34.04 33.42 13.17
N ASN A 372 34.51 34.43 12.44
CA ASN A 372 33.64 35.20 11.54
C ASN A 372 33.10 34.34 10.39
N GLU A 373 33.95 33.51 9.77
CA GLU A 373 33.57 32.56 8.72
C GLU A 373 32.48 31.59 9.23
N LEU A 374 32.67 31.04 10.42
CA LEU A 374 31.70 30.15 11.07
C LEU A 374 30.34 30.83 11.27
N GLU A 375 30.29 32.06 11.76
CA GLU A 375 29.01 32.77 11.94
C GLU A 375 28.33 33.09 10.61
N GLN A 376 29.09 33.43 9.56
CA GLN A 376 28.55 33.67 8.23
C GLN A 376 27.97 32.39 7.63
N VAL A 377 28.67 31.26 7.72
CA VAL A 377 28.18 29.96 7.24
C VAL A 377 26.94 29.50 8.01
N ARG A 378 26.92 29.70 9.34
CA ARG A 378 25.75 29.41 10.18
C ARG A 378 24.55 30.28 9.79
N LYS A 379 24.77 31.58 9.58
CA LYS A 379 23.74 32.54 9.19
C LYS A 379 23.19 32.22 7.79
N ALA A 380 24.06 31.93 6.83
CA ALA A 380 23.68 31.51 5.48
C ALA A 380 22.84 30.22 5.50
N ALA A 381 23.20 29.22 6.31
CA ALA A 381 22.42 27.99 6.46
C ALA A 381 21.01 28.24 7.05
N ILE A 382 20.89 29.20 7.97
CA ILE A 382 19.59 29.60 8.55
C ILE A 382 18.76 30.40 7.54
N GLU A 383 19.39 31.27 6.74
CA GLU A 383 18.74 32.05 5.69
C GLU A 383 18.28 31.17 4.53
N GLU A 384 19.04 30.14 4.15
CA GLU A 384 18.66 29.14 3.14
C GLU A 384 17.42 28.34 3.57
N TYR A 385 17.33 27.93 4.84
CA TYR A 385 16.15 27.30 5.42
C TYR A 385 14.90 28.21 5.37
N ASN A 386 15.04 29.49 5.73
CA ASN A 386 13.95 30.46 5.71
C ASN A 386 13.52 30.86 4.28
N ASN A 387 14.47 30.90 3.34
CA ASN A 387 14.20 31.15 1.93
C ASN A 387 13.53 29.93 1.26
N GLY A 388 13.82 28.70 1.70
CA GLY A 388 13.15 27.47 1.27
C GLY A 388 11.65 27.44 1.62
N LEU A 389 11.29 27.92 2.81
CA LEU A 389 9.89 28.06 3.24
C LEU A 389 9.13 29.10 2.39
N THR A 390 9.78 30.22 2.09
CA THR A 390 9.22 31.31 1.26
C THR A 390 9.11 30.90 -0.22
N ALA A 391 10.08 30.14 -0.73
CA ALA A 391 10.05 29.55 -2.06
C ALA A 391 9.01 28.41 -2.18
N ASN A 392 8.73 27.68 -1.11
CA ASN A 392 7.63 26.70 -1.06
C ASN A 392 6.26 27.41 -1.08
N LEU A 393 6.11 28.57 -0.43
CA LEU A 393 4.91 29.39 -0.52
C LEU A 393 4.72 29.97 -1.93
N ASN A 394 5.81 30.47 -2.55
CA ASN A 394 5.78 30.95 -3.93
C ASN A 394 5.57 29.82 -4.94
N ARG A 395 6.06 28.59 -4.69
CA ARG A 395 5.73 27.40 -5.48
C ARG A 395 4.29 26.93 -5.29
N ALA A 396 3.67 27.18 -4.15
CA ALA A 396 2.23 26.97 -3.96
C ALA A 396 1.41 28.02 -4.75
N VAL A 397 1.95 29.24 -4.92
CA VAL A 397 1.37 30.29 -5.78
C VAL A 397 1.64 30.03 -7.27
N ASP A 398 2.79 29.45 -7.61
CA ASP A 398 3.13 29.09 -8.98
C ASP A 398 2.49 27.76 -9.41
N SER A 399 2.20 26.83 -8.49
CA SER A 399 1.33 25.68 -8.75
C SER A 399 -0.14 26.11 -8.89
N LEU A 400 -0.56 27.18 -8.20
CA LEU A 400 -1.80 27.90 -8.50
C LEU A 400 -1.76 28.54 -9.91
N ARG A 401 -0.59 28.99 -10.43
CA ARG A 401 -0.46 29.45 -11.82
C ARG A 401 -0.38 28.33 -12.86
N GLU A 402 0.24 27.19 -12.56
CA GLU A 402 0.27 26.02 -13.45
C GLU A 402 -1.13 25.37 -13.53
N SER A 403 -1.91 25.39 -12.45
CA SER A 403 -3.35 25.04 -12.46
C SER A 403 -4.25 26.11 -13.10
N MET A 404 -3.72 27.29 -13.43
CA MET A 404 -4.39 28.29 -14.28
C MET A 404 -4.08 28.12 -15.76
N MET A 405 -3.15 27.23 -16.13
CA MET A 405 -2.97 26.82 -17.52
C MET A 405 -4.05 25.78 -17.84
N PRO A 406 -4.81 25.95 -18.93
CA PRO A 406 -5.83 24.98 -19.29
C PRO A 406 -5.23 23.58 -19.50
N GLU A 407 -5.75 22.57 -18.79
CA GLU A 407 -5.29 21.18 -18.85
C GLU A 407 -5.34 20.66 -20.29
N ARG A 408 -4.25 20.03 -20.74
CA ARG A 408 -4.11 19.45 -22.09
C ARG A 408 -4.22 17.93 -22.13
N LYS A 409 -4.11 17.26 -20.99
CA LYS A 409 -4.11 15.79 -20.89
C LYS A 409 -5.24 15.36 -19.98
N HIS A 410 -5.87 14.24 -20.33
CA HIS A 410 -6.84 13.56 -19.48
C HIS A 410 -6.11 12.69 -18.48
N ASP A 411 -6.46 12.82 -17.20
CA ASP A 411 -6.03 11.90 -16.17
C ASP A 411 -7.19 10.97 -15.80
N PHE A 412 -6.98 10.08 -14.83
CA PHE A 412 -8.03 9.16 -14.41
C PHE A 412 -9.32 9.86 -13.98
N SER A 413 -9.23 11.06 -13.37
CA SER A 413 -10.36 11.79 -12.78
C SER A 413 -11.18 12.57 -13.81
N THR A 414 -10.59 12.94 -14.96
CA THR A 414 -11.26 13.70 -16.03
C THR A 414 -11.71 12.84 -17.21
N LYS A 415 -11.32 11.56 -17.24
CA LYS A 415 -11.77 10.59 -18.25
C LYS A 415 -13.29 10.41 -18.28
N LEU A 416 -13.81 9.91 -19.40
CA LEU A 416 -15.25 9.73 -19.63
C LEU A 416 -16.04 11.03 -19.48
N GLY A 417 -15.45 12.15 -19.90
CA GLY A 417 -16.12 13.45 -19.92
C GLY A 417 -16.33 14.08 -18.54
N HIS A 418 -15.61 13.65 -17.50
CA HIS A 418 -15.63 14.25 -16.16
C HIS A 418 -14.87 15.58 -16.11
N TYR A 419 -15.28 16.54 -16.94
CA TYR A 419 -14.77 17.90 -16.83
C TYR A 419 -15.25 18.49 -15.51
N LEU A 420 -14.30 18.85 -14.65
CA LEU A 420 -14.53 19.40 -13.32
C LEU A 420 -14.90 20.89 -13.42
N VAL A 421 -15.96 21.19 -14.18
CA VAL A 421 -16.57 22.52 -14.37
C VAL A 421 -18.04 22.40 -13.99
N ARG A 422 -18.56 23.38 -13.23
CA ARG A 422 -19.99 23.42 -12.89
C ARG A 422 -20.84 23.53 -14.16
N TYR A 423 -21.95 22.80 -14.22
CA TYR A 423 -22.98 23.07 -15.22
C TYR A 423 -23.46 24.52 -15.12
N GLY A 424 -23.77 25.13 -16.26
CA GLY A 424 -24.12 26.54 -16.36
C GLY A 424 -22.93 27.49 -16.54
N ALA A 425 -21.68 27.04 -16.37
CA ALA A 425 -20.48 27.86 -16.59
C ALA A 425 -20.36 28.33 -18.04
N SER A 426 -19.79 29.50 -18.28
CA SER A 426 -19.57 29.98 -19.66
C SER A 426 -18.50 29.16 -20.39
N SER A 427 -18.50 29.16 -21.72
CA SER A 427 -17.40 28.53 -22.48
C SER A 427 -16.02 29.12 -22.16
N GLN A 428 -15.96 30.40 -21.77
CA GLN A 428 -14.73 31.02 -21.31
C GLN A 428 -14.27 30.45 -19.96
N GLU A 429 -15.19 30.20 -19.03
CA GLU A 429 -14.86 29.54 -17.75
C GLU A 429 -14.40 28.10 -17.98
N PHE A 430 -15.04 27.38 -18.91
CA PHE A 430 -14.66 26.02 -19.27
C PHE A 430 -13.25 25.96 -19.86
N PHE A 431 -12.96 26.81 -20.86
CA PHE A 431 -11.66 26.80 -21.55
C PHE A 431 -10.53 27.51 -20.78
N LYS A 432 -10.82 28.12 -19.63
CA LYS A 432 -9.79 28.48 -18.63
C LYS A 432 -9.21 27.24 -17.96
N LYS A 433 -10.03 26.19 -17.78
CA LYS A 433 -9.62 24.95 -17.11
C LYS A 433 -9.15 23.88 -18.08
N TYR A 434 -9.73 23.80 -19.28
CA TYR A 434 -9.38 22.80 -20.30
C TYR A 434 -8.92 23.48 -21.59
N SER A 435 -7.82 23.02 -22.18
CA SER A 435 -7.20 23.74 -23.29
C SER A 435 -8.06 23.69 -24.55
N ALA A 436 -8.51 24.86 -25.00
CA ALA A 436 -9.30 25.00 -26.23
C ALA A 436 -8.60 24.38 -27.46
N SER A 437 -7.26 24.25 -27.45
CA SER A 437 -6.50 23.60 -28.53
C SER A 437 -6.78 22.11 -28.67
N ASN A 438 -7.26 21.44 -27.62
CA ASN A 438 -7.67 20.03 -27.70
C ASN A 438 -8.98 19.87 -28.47
N PHE A 439 -9.78 20.95 -28.53
CA PHE A 439 -11.13 20.92 -29.06
C PHE A 439 -11.18 21.55 -30.45
N LYS A 440 -11.92 20.89 -31.32
CA LYS A 440 -12.37 21.41 -32.61
C LYS A 440 -13.83 21.83 -32.47
N GLN A 441 -14.15 23.06 -32.86
CA GLN A 441 -15.53 23.49 -32.91
C GLN A 441 -16.26 22.79 -34.07
N VAL A 442 -17.26 21.97 -33.77
CA VAL A 442 -18.02 21.19 -34.77
C VAL A 442 -19.35 21.85 -35.15
N LYS A 443 -19.96 22.58 -34.21
CA LYS A 443 -21.16 23.42 -34.44
C LYS A 443 -21.08 24.67 -33.57
N ARG A 444 -21.98 25.63 -33.78
CA ARG A 444 -22.14 26.76 -32.85
C ARG A 444 -22.46 26.21 -31.46
N PHE A 445 -21.65 26.58 -30.46
CA PHE A 445 -21.73 26.09 -29.07
C PHE A 445 -21.39 24.61 -28.85
N VAL A 446 -20.79 23.91 -29.82
CA VAL A 446 -20.41 22.50 -29.69
C VAL A 446 -18.94 22.31 -30.05
N TRP A 447 -18.20 21.71 -29.12
CA TRP A 447 -16.75 21.54 -29.19
C TRP A 447 -16.39 20.08 -28.96
N GLN A 448 -15.55 19.52 -29.81
CA GLN A 448 -15.23 18.10 -29.78
C GLN A 448 -13.72 17.90 -29.71
N GLU A 449 -13.26 17.04 -28.81
CA GLU A 449 -11.88 16.55 -28.81
C GLU A 449 -11.86 15.05 -29.09
N SER A 450 -10.77 14.60 -29.72
CA SER A 450 -10.55 13.19 -30.00
C SER A 450 -9.10 12.83 -29.68
N PHE A 451 -8.89 11.69 -29.04
CA PHE A 451 -7.56 11.21 -28.69
C PHE A 451 -7.54 9.68 -28.65
N TYR A 452 -6.34 9.11 -28.81
CA TYR A 452 -6.13 7.66 -28.81
C TYR A 452 -5.39 7.24 -27.55
N GLU A 453 -5.96 6.28 -26.84
CA GLU A 453 -5.34 5.60 -25.72
C GLU A 453 -5.48 4.11 -25.91
N ASN A 454 -4.41 3.49 -26.42
CA ASN A 454 -4.41 2.09 -26.81
C ASN A 454 -5.14 1.16 -25.82
N PRO A 455 -6.18 0.39 -26.25
CA PRO A 455 -6.68 0.23 -27.62
C PRO A 455 -7.88 1.13 -28.01
N TYR A 456 -8.22 2.16 -27.22
CA TYR A 456 -9.45 2.91 -27.37
C TYR A 456 -9.27 4.26 -28.07
N HIS A 457 -10.15 4.57 -29.02
CA HIS A 457 -10.35 5.92 -29.52
C HIS A 457 -11.45 6.61 -28.71
N HIS A 458 -11.10 7.73 -28.09
CA HIS A 458 -12.02 8.54 -27.31
C HIS A 458 -12.43 9.76 -28.12
N THR A 459 -13.73 10.07 -28.12
CA THR A 459 -14.28 11.32 -28.66
C THR A 459 -15.20 11.93 -27.63
N TYR A 460 -14.85 13.11 -27.13
CA TYR A 460 -15.63 13.85 -26.14
C TYR A 460 -16.17 15.13 -26.78
N THR A 461 -17.48 15.30 -26.73
CA THR A 461 -18.21 16.44 -27.29
C THR A 461 -18.84 17.23 -26.15
N VAL A 462 -18.35 18.45 -25.95
CA VAL A 462 -18.83 19.41 -24.96
C VAL A 462 -19.82 20.34 -25.62
N VAL A 463 -21.02 20.45 -25.04
CA VAL A 463 -22.12 21.25 -25.57
C VAL A 463 -22.45 22.40 -24.60
N PHE A 464 -22.60 23.60 -25.15
CA PHE A 464 -23.08 24.79 -24.48
C PHE A 464 -24.48 25.16 -25.01
N ASP A 465 -25.32 25.75 -24.16
CA ASP A 465 -26.65 26.22 -24.57
C ASP A 465 -26.57 27.48 -25.46
N SER A 466 -27.72 27.97 -25.94
CA SER A 466 -27.79 29.19 -26.75
C SER A 466 -27.31 30.46 -26.03
N LEU A 467 -27.20 30.42 -24.69
CA LEU A 467 -26.64 31.47 -23.84
C LEU A 467 -25.16 31.20 -23.51
N ASN A 468 -24.51 30.26 -24.21
CA ASN A 468 -23.12 29.87 -24.05
C ASN A 468 -22.78 29.27 -22.67
N ARG A 469 -23.73 28.55 -22.06
CA ARG A 469 -23.55 27.89 -20.76
C ARG A 469 -23.40 26.38 -20.89
N PHE A 470 -22.37 25.82 -20.25
CA PHE A 470 -22.01 24.40 -20.27
C PHE A 470 -23.20 23.55 -19.82
N LYS A 471 -23.62 22.63 -20.68
CA LYS A 471 -24.88 21.89 -20.53
C LYS A 471 -24.67 20.39 -20.37
N GLU A 472 -23.86 19.83 -21.24
CA GLU A 472 -23.76 18.37 -21.37
C GLU A 472 -22.45 17.98 -22.06
N VAL A 473 -22.10 16.71 -21.87
CA VAL A 473 -20.93 16.07 -22.46
C VAL A 473 -21.37 14.74 -23.05
N HIS A 474 -21.07 14.54 -24.33
CA HIS A 474 -21.26 13.27 -25.02
C HIS A 474 -19.90 12.62 -25.20
N VAL A 475 -19.82 11.33 -24.90
CA VAL A 475 -18.59 10.56 -24.95
C VAL A 475 -18.85 9.35 -25.82
N VAL A 476 -17.99 9.14 -26.80
CA VAL A 476 -17.94 7.92 -27.60
C VAL A 476 -16.57 7.31 -27.41
N VAL A 477 -16.54 6.04 -27.00
CA VAL A 477 -15.32 5.26 -26.91
C VAL A 477 -15.45 4.06 -27.84
N PHE A 478 -14.50 3.98 -28.77
CA PHE A 478 -14.45 2.94 -29.78
C PHE A 478 -13.22 2.05 -29.57
N ASP A 479 -13.43 0.74 -29.48
CA ASP A 479 -12.36 -0.26 -29.40
C ASP A 479 -11.82 -0.60 -30.79
N SER A 480 -10.59 -0.14 -31.09
CA SER A 480 -9.93 -0.42 -32.36
C SER A 480 -9.53 -1.89 -32.52
N ALA A 481 -9.52 -2.67 -31.43
CA ALA A 481 -9.18 -4.09 -31.44
C ALA A 481 -10.38 -5.02 -31.70
N SER A 482 -11.60 -4.48 -31.76
CA SER A 482 -12.86 -5.24 -31.85
C SER A 482 -13.08 -6.08 -33.13
N ASN A 483 -12.19 -5.99 -34.12
CA ASN A 483 -12.22 -6.82 -35.34
C ASN A 483 -11.77 -8.27 -35.13
N SER A 484 -11.37 -8.66 -33.91
CA SER A 484 -11.03 -10.05 -33.59
C SER A 484 -12.28 -10.86 -33.23
N ASN A 485 -12.62 -11.85 -34.08
CA ASN A 485 -13.66 -12.85 -33.85
C ASN A 485 -13.44 -13.59 -32.52
N HIS A 486 -14.00 -13.08 -31.43
CA HIS A 486 -14.06 -13.78 -30.15
C HIS A 486 -15.45 -14.40 -29.98
N LEU A 487 -15.57 -15.65 -30.42
CA LEU A 487 -16.61 -16.56 -29.96
C LEU A 487 -16.43 -16.76 -28.44
N GLY A 488 -17.19 -15.99 -27.65
CA GLY A 488 -17.40 -16.24 -26.22
C GLY A 488 -16.32 -15.70 -25.29
N VAL A 489 -16.66 -14.60 -24.61
CA VAL A 489 -16.07 -14.09 -23.35
C VAL A 489 -14.73 -13.34 -23.48
N ALA A 490 -14.72 -12.21 -24.20
CA ALA A 490 -13.79 -11.11 -23.91
C ALA A 490 -14.47 -10.12 -22.92
N PRO A 491 -13.77 -9.52 -21.93
CA PRO A 491 -14.36 -8.48 -21.09
C PRO A 491 -14.69 -7.29 -21.98
N GLU A 492 -15.97 -7.13 -22.23
CA GLU A 492 -16.53 -6.13 -23.12
C GLU A 492 -16.07 -4.72 -22.71
N ILE A 493 -15.67 -3.88 -23.68
CA ILE A 493 -15.31 -2.46 -23.47
C ILE A 493 -16.30 -1.77 -22.52
N PHE A 494 -17.59 -2.11 -22.66
CA PHE A 494 -18.67 -1.68 -21.77
C PHE A 494 -18.41 -1.99 -20.29
N THR A 495 -18.06 -3.23 -19.94
CA THR A 495 -17.78 -3.63 -18.55
C THR A 495 -16.56 -2.90 -17.99
N ARG A 496 -15.53 -2.65 -18.80
CA ARG A 496 -14.34 -1.92 -18.36
C ARG A 496 -14.65 -0.46 -18.07
N LEU A 497 -15.34 0.21 -19.00
CA LEU A 497 -15.72 1.61 -18.82
C LEU A 497 -16.75 1.78 -17.71
N LEU A 498 -17.65 0.81 -17.53
CA LEU A 498 -18.57 0.75 -16.40
C LEU A 498 -17.81 0.70 -15.07
N LYS A 499 -16.85 -0.21 -14.91
CA LYS A 499 -16.01 -0.28 -13.70
C LYS A 499 -15.21 0.99 -13.47
N GLN A 500 -14.69 1.61 -14.54
CA GLN A 500 -13.96 2.87 -14.43
C GLN A 500 -14.89 4.00 -13.97
N ASN A 501 -16.08 4.14 -14.59
CA ASN A 501 -17.05 5.15 -14.22
C ASN A 501 -17.54 4.95 -12.79
N SER A 502 -17.77 3.71 -12.34
CA SER A 502 -18.15 3.43 -10.96
C SER A 502 -17.08 3.79 -9.93
N ARG A 503 -15.80 3.79 -10.29
CA ARG A 503 -14.71 4.29 -9.41
C ARG A 503 -14.71 5.81 -9.27
N ILE A 504 -15.32 6.54 -10.22
CA ILE A 504 -15.38 8.00 -10.23
C ILE A 504 -16.73 8.48 -9.65
N SER A 505 -17.84 7.97 -10.19
CA SER A 505 -19.22 8.39 -9.88
C SER A 505 -19.93 7.53 -8.83
N GLY A 506 -19.32 6.43 -8.36
CA GLY A 506 -19.91 5.52 -7.37
C GLY A 506 -20.83 4.44 -7.96
N ILE A 507 -21.81 3.99 -7.19
CA ILE A 507 -22.69 2.86 -7.55
C ILE A 507 -23.71 3.30 -8.62
N SER A 508 -23.84 2.52 -9.70
CA SER A 508 -24.84 2.72 -10.76
C SER A 508 -26.12 1.94 -10.52
N ASN A 509 -27.21 2.40 -11.14
CA ASN A 509 -28.40 1.59 -11.40
C ASN A 509 -28.26 0.95 -12.78
N ASN A 510 -28.08 -0.37 -12.83
CA ASN A 510 -27.98 -1.12 -14.07
C ASN A 510 -29.38 -1.47 -14.59
N THR A 511 -29.59 -1.29 -15.89
CA THR A 511 -30.92 -1.45 -16.52
C THR A 511 -31.09 -2.80 -17.21
N GLY A 512 -29.98 -3.45 -17.62
CA GLY A 512 -30.02 -4.70 -18.39
C GLY A 512 -30.40 -4.46 -19.86
N GLU A 513 -30.30 -5.51 -20.67
CA GLU A 513 -30.64 -5.45 -22.09
C GLU A 513 -32.13 -5.17 -22.30
N THR A 514 -32.42 -4.07 -23.00
CA THR A 514 -33.76 -3.60 -23.32
C THR A 514 -33.90 -3.39 -24.83
N ASP A 515 -34.97 -3.93 -25.41
CA ASP A 515 -35.33 -3.71 -26.81
C ASP A 515 -35.98 -2.32 -26.97
N CYS A 516 -35.37 -1.48 -27.79
CA CYS A 516 -35.77 -0.11 -28.06
C CYS A 516 -36.52 0.08 -29.37
N GLY A 517 -36.86 -1.01 -30.07
CA GLY A 517 -37.48 -0.98 -31.39
C GLY A 517 -36.45 -0.83 -32.52
N ASP A 518 -36.91 -1.02 -33.76
CA ASP A 518 -36.10 -0.94 -34.99
C ASP A 518 -34.83 -1.82 -34.99
N GLY A 519 -34.85 -2.93 -34.24
CA GLY A 519 -33.72 -3.86 -34.09
C GLY A 519 -32.59 -3.36 -33.18
N VAL A 520 -32.83 -2.30 -32.41
CA VAL A 520 -31.86 -1.73 -31.46
C VAL A 520 -32.09 -2.30 -30.06
N VAL A 521 -31.14 -3.11 -29.60
CA VAL A 521 -31.08 -3.56 -28.20
C VAL A 521 -29.98 -2.78 -27.47
N MET A 522 -30.33 -2.20 -26.33
CA MET A 522 -29.45 -1.35 -25.52
C MET A 522 -29.31 -1.86 -24.09
N ASP A 523 -28.11 -1.82 -23.55
CA ASP A 523 -27.84 -2.04 -22.12
C ASP A 523 -27.11 -0.81 -21.56
N ALA A 524 -27.50 -0.37 -20.37
CA ALA A 524 -26.95 0.84 -19.76
C ALA A 524 -26.88 0.81 -18.24
N ALA A 525 -26.01 1.67 -17.73
CA ALA A 525 -25.88 2.02 -16.33
C ALA A 525 -26.11 3.52 -16.16
N VAL A 526 -26.88 3.88 -15.13
CA VAL A 526 -27.24 5.26 -14.83
C VAL A 526 -26.69 5.66 -13.46
N TRP A 527 -26.11 6.86 -13.38
CA TRP A 527 -25.74 7.52 -12.12
C TRP A 527 -26.53 8.82 -12.00
N GLU A 528 -27.15 9.01 -10.85
CA GLU A 528 -27.89 10.23 -10.55
C GLU A 528 -27.43 10.78 -9.20
N THR A 529 -27.00 12.04 -9.20
CA THR A 529 -26.65 12.79 -8.00
C THR A 529 -27.57 14.01 -7.86
N ARG A 530 -27.32 14.88 -6.88
CA ARG A 530 -28.11 16.13 -6.76
C ARG A 530 -27.94 17.05 -7.97
N ASP A 531 -26.75 17.06 -8.58
CA ASP A 531 -26.34 18.10 -9.55
C ASP A 531 -26.04 17.55 -10.95
N ASN A 532 -25.89 16.23 -11.11
CA ASN A 532 -25.50 15.60 -12.38
C ASN A 532 -26.26 14.30 -12.63
N PHE A 533 -26.57 14.04 -13.90
CA PHE A 533 -27.05 12.77 -14.40
C PHE A 533 -26.08 12.21 -15.43
N GLU A 534 -25.83 10.91 -15.36
CA GLU A 534 -24.94 10.19 -16.26
C GLU A 534 -25.61 8.91 -16.75
N ILE A 535 -25.49 8.62 -18.04
CA ILE A 535 -25.88 7.33 -18.61
C ILE A 535 -24.74 6.82 -19.48
N LEU A 536 -24.23 5.63 -19.17
CA LEU A 536 -23.25 4.90 -19.97
C LEU A 536 -23.98 3.71 -20.60
N ALA A 537 -23.97 3.61 -21.92
CA ALA A 537 -24.73 2.60 -22.65
C ALA A 537 -23.91 1.94 -23.76
N ARG A 538 -24.27 0.70 -24.05
CA ARG A 538 -23.86 -0.04 -25.25
C ARG A 538 -25.07 -0.35 -26.12
N ILE A 539 -24.85 -0.42 -27.43
CA ILE A 539 -25.83 -0.99 -28.36
C ILE A 539 -25.31 -2.38 -28.73
N VAL A 540 -26.12 -3.43 -28.51
CA VAL A 540 -25.70 -4.83 -28.71
C VAL A 540 -25.24 -5.08 -30.15
N GLY A 541 -25.87 -4.42 -31.14
CA GLY A 541 -25.47 -4.46 -32.55
C GLY A 541 -24.16 -3.72 -32.88
N LYS A 542 -23.53 -3.03 -31.92
CA LYS A 542 -22.27 -2.28 -32.07
C LYS A 542 -21.33 -2.56 -30.89
N PRO A 543 -20.81 -3.78 -30.74
CA PRO A 543 -20.05 -4.20 -29.54
C PRO A 543 -18.72 -3.47 -29.34
N ALA A 544 -18.19 -2.81 -30.38
CA ALA A 544 -16.98 -2.02 -30.34
C ALA A 544 -17.16 -0.62 -29.73
N GLU A 545 -18.41 -0.16 -29.58
CA GLU A 545 -18.75 1.23 -29.32
C GLU A 545 -19.53 1.35 -28.02
N VAL A 546 -19.03 2.20 -27.12
CA VAL A 546 -19.71 2.57 -25.87
C VAL A 546 -19.93 4.05 -25.86
N ARG A 547 -21.14 4.45 -25.47
CA ARG A 547 -21.57 5.84 -25.45
C ARG A 547 -21.88 6.26 -24.02
N MET A 548 -21.57 7.50 -23.69
CA MET A 548 -21.97 8.09 -22.42
C MET A 548 -22.46 9.50 -22.62
N VAL A 549 -23.49 9.87 -21.87
CA VAL A 549 -23.94 11.26 -21.78
C VAL A 549 -23.93 11.70 -20.33
N ARG A 550 -23.44 12.91 -20.10
CA ARG A 550 -23.45 13.61 -18.81
C ARG A 550 -24.18 14.93 -18.99
N LEU A 551 -25.06 15.29 -18.05
CA LEU A 551 -25.87 16.49 -18.17
C LEU A 551 -26.27 17.08 -16.82
N ASP A 552 -26.57 18.38 -16.83
CA ASP A 552 -27.21 19.07 -15.72
C ASP A 552 -28.56 18.43 -15.40
N ARG A 553 -28.71 17.92 -14.16
CA ARG A 553 -29.92 17.22 -13.71
C ARG A 553 -31.19 18.05 -13.93
N ASN A 554 -31.11 19.38 -13.74
CA ASN A 554 -32.27 20.27 -13.86
C ASN A 554 -32.78 20.43 -15.30
N ARG A 555 -32.07 19.86 -16.27
CA ARG A 555 -32.43 19.92 -17.70
C ARG A 555 -32.98 18.61 -18.24
N LEU A 556 -33.04 17.56 -17.41
CA LEU A 556 -33.87 16.41 -17.74
C LEU A 556 -35.34 16.80 -17.67
N PRO A 557 -36.19 16.27 -18.57
CA PRO A 557 -37.62 16.35 -18.38
C PRO A 557 -38.00 15.68 -17.03
N PRO A 558 -39.06 16.15 -16.34
CA PRO A 558 -39.42 15.65 -15.01
C PRO A 558 -39.71 14.14 -15.05
N SER A 559 -38.99 13.38 -14.21
CA SER A 559 -39.14 11.95 -13.82
C SER A 559 -40.08 11.08 -14.66
N GLY A 560 -39.53 10.05 -15.33
CA GLY A 560 -40.31 8.97 -15.94
C GLY A 560 -39.79 8.40 -17.25
N MET A 561 -38.63 8.83 -17.74
CA MET A 561 -38.04 8.27 -18.97
C MET A 561 -37.62 6.82 -18.80
N LYS A 562 -38.07 5.97 -19.72
CA LYS A 562 -37.59 4.60 -19.86
C LYS A 562 -36.21 4.61 -20.50
N LEU A 563 -35.47 3.50 -20.37
CA LEU A 563 -34.12 3.39 -20.91
C LEU A 563 -34.02 3.82 -22.39
N CYS A 564 -34.95 3.38 -23.21
CA CYS A 564 -34.97 3.67 -24.65
C CYS A 564 -35.26 5.13 -25.01
N ASP A 565 -35.84 5.90 -24.11
CA ASP A 565 -36.10 7.33 -24.33
C ASP A 565 -34.79 8.14 -24.38
N TYR A 566 -33.69 7.59 -23.85
CA TYR A 566 -32.36 8.18 -23.89
C TYR A 566 -31.60 7.88 -25.19
N LEU A 567 -32.09 6.98 -26.05
CA LEU A 567 -31.39 6.57 -27.26
C LEU A 567 -31.10 7.74 -28.22
N PRO A 568 -32.04 8.67 -28.50
CA PRO A 568 -31.75 9.84 -29.34
C PRO A 568 -30.63 10.71 -28.77
N LEU A 569 -30.59 10.86 -27.45
CA LEU A 569 -29.58 11.65 -26.75
C LEU A 569 -28.21 10.99 -26.86
N LEU A 570 -28.10 9.68 -26.66
CA LEU A 570 -26.84 8.95 -26.83
C LEU A 570 -26.31 9.01 -28.27
N MET A 571 -27.18 9.15 -29.26
CA MET A 571 -26.86 9.14 -30.69
C MET A 571 -26.66 10.54 -31.30
N GLU A 572 -26.77 11.61 -30.51
CA GLU A 572 -26.76 13.00 -31.00
C GLU A 572 -25.41 13.44 -31.60
N PHE A 573 -24.31 12.76 -31.24
CA PHE A 573 -22.93 13.07 -31.68
C PHE A 573 -22.06 11.87 -32.00
#